data_AF-A0ABD5SK31-F1
#
_entry.id   AF-A0ABD5SK31-F1
#
_cell.length_a   1.000
_cell.length_b   1.000
_cell.length_c   1.000
_cell.angle_alpha   90.00
_cell.angle_beta   90.00
_cell.angle_gamma   90.00
#
_symmetry.space_group_name_H-M   'P 1'
#
loop_
_entity.id
_entity.type
_entity.pdbx_description
1 polymer ?
#
loop_
_entity_poly.entity_id
_entity_poly.type
_entity_poly.pdbx_seq_one_letter_code
_entity_poly.pdbx_strand_id
1 'polypeptide(L)' 'MNVTITPSSVGGTARAPPSKSYTHRAILAAGYADEATVRDALWSADTQAT' A
#
# COMPACT_ATOMS: atom_id res chain seq x y z
N MET A 1 4.18 -11.85 -16.39
CA MET A 1 5.46 -11.13 -16.55
C MET A 1 6.59 -12.12 -16.35
N ASN A 2 7.62 -12.08 -17.19
CA ASN A 2 8.86 -12.87 -17.02
C ASN A 2 10.00 -11.92 -16.67
N VAL A 3 10.76 -12.24 -15.62
CA VAL A 3 11.88 -11.42 -15.14
C VAL A 3 13.13 -12.31 -15.04
N THR A 4 14.24 -11.85 -15.61
CA THR A 4 15.56 -12.47 -15.44
C THR A 4 16.33 -11.69 -14.39
N ILE A 5 16.86 -12.38 -13.37
CA ILE A 5 17.62 -11.77 -12.27
C ILE A 5 19.03 -12.37 -12.27
N THR A 6 20.04 -11.54 -12.09
CA THR A 6 21.44 -11.93 -11.89
C THR A 6 21.95 -11.47 -10.51
N PRO A 7 22.96 -12.13 -9.93
CA PRO A 7 23.52 -11.72 -8.64
C PRO A 7 24.07 -10.29 -8.66
N SER A 8 23.78 -9.51 -7.62
CA SER A 8 24.32 -8.15 -7.41
C SER A 8 24.42 -7.83 -5.92
N SER A 9 25.32 -6.92 -5.55
CA SER A 9 25.33 -6.32 -4.22
C SER A 9 24.25 -5.24 -4.13
N VAL A 10 23.53 -5.20 -3.00
CA VAL A 10 22.49 -4.20 -2.74
C VAL A 10 22.90 -3.37 -1.54
N GLY A 11 22.82 -2.04 -1.68
CA GLY A 11 23.08 -1.09 -0.61
C GLY A 11 22.25 0.17 -0.79
N GLY A 12 22.07 0.91 0.31
CA GLY A 12 21.26 2.13 0.36
C GLY A 12 20.02 1.99 1.25
N THR A 13 19.17 3.02 1.22
CA THR A 13 17.95 3.09 2.03
C THR A 13 16.74 3.25 1.12
N ALA A 14 15.70 2.45 1.34
CA ALA A 14 14.43 2.57 0.65
C ALA A 14 13.30 2.70 1.67
N ARG A 15 12.28 3.49 1.34
CA ARG A 15 11.04 3.57 2.11
C ARG A 15 10.05 2.57 1.53
N ALA A 16 9.59 1.63 2.35
CA ALA A 16 8.52 0.72 1.96
C ALA A 16 7.21 1.49 1.72
N PRO A 17 6.37 1.06 0.77
CA PRO A 17 5.01 1.57 0.64
C PRO A 17 4.18 1.35 1.92
N PRO A 18 3.10 2.12 2.10
CA PRO A 18 2.19 1.95 3.23
C PRO A 18 1.54 0.55 3.28
N SER A 19 1.03 0.16 4.45
CA SER A 19 0.42 -1.16 4.64
C SER A 19 -0.90 -1.31 3.89
N LYS A 20 -1.01 -2.40 3.12
CA LYS A 20 -2.25 -2.79 2.43
C LYS A 20 -3.39 -3.08 3.40
N SER A 21 -3.16 -3.95 4.39
CA SER A 21 -4.19 -4.34 5.36
C SER A 21 -4.62 -3.19 6.27
N TYR A 22 -3.72 -2.23 6.53
CA TYR A 22 -4.12 -0.99 7.20
C TYR A 22 -5.03 -0.15 6.31
N THR A 23 -4.64 0.07 5.05
CA THR A 23 -5.43 0.84 4.08
C THR A 23 -6.85 0.26 3.91
N HIS A 24 -6.99 -1.07 3.76
CA HIS A 24 -8.31 -1.71 3.73
C HIS A 24 -9.16 -1.39 4.96
N ARG A 25 -8.57 -1.55 6.15
CA ARG A 25 -9.28 -1.32 7.41
C ARG A 25 -9.64 0.15 7.61
N ALA A 26 -8.76 1.06 7.18
CA ALA A 26 -9.01 2.49 7.24
C ALA A 26 -10.17 2.90 6.32
N ILE A 27 -10.22 2.37 5.09
CA ILE A 27 -11.33 2.60 4.15
C ILE A 27 -12.64 2.02 4.71
N LEU A 28 -12.60 0.78 5.23
CA LEU A 28 -13.77 0.15 5.84
C LEU A 28 -14.32 0.98 7.02
N ALA A 29 -13.45 1.42 7.93
CA ALA A 29 -13.86 2.25 9.06
C ALA A 29 -14.39 3.63 8.61
N ALA A 30 -13.79 4.23 7.59
CA ALA A 30 -14.23 5.50 7.02
C ALA A 30 -15.67 5.41 6.45
N GLY A 31 -16.05 4.28 5.87
CA GLY A 31 -17.42 4.06 5.39
C GLY A 31 -18.51 4.05 6.48
N TYR A 32 -18.13 3.93 7.75
CA TYR A 32 -19.04 4.01 8.90
C TYR A 32 -19.07 5.38 9.59
N ALA A 33 -18.26 6.34 9.12
CA ALA A 33 -18.21 7.69 9.69
C ALA A 33 -18.96 8.70 8.81
N ASP A 34 -19.40 9.81 9.40
CA ASP A 34 -19.97 10.93 8.64
C ASP A 34 -18.92 11.59 7.73
N GLU A 35 -17.67 11.68 8.20
CA GLU A 35 -16.53 12.18 7.44
C GLU A 35 -15.23 11.49 7.89
N ALA A 36 -14.33 11.17 6.95
CA ALA A 36 -13.02 10.63 7.26
C ALA A 36 -11.98 11.00 6.19
N THR A 37 -10.73 11.15 6.60
CA THR A 37 -9.56 11.31 5.71
C THR A 37 -8.52 10.25 6.02
N VAL A 38 -8.20 9.39 5.04
CA VAL A 38 -7.11 8.40 5.14
C VAL A 38 -5.85 8.98 4.49
N ARG A 39 -4.79 9.17 5.27
CA ARG A 39 -3.50 9.71 4.80
C ARG A 39 -2.50 8.60 4.52
N ASP A 40 -1.61 8.84 3.55
CA ASP A 40 -0.58 7.88 3.14
C ASP A 40 -1.15 6.49 2.86
N ALA A 41 -2.31 6.43 2.21
CA ALA A 41 -2.90 5.17 1.79
C ALA A 41 -2.00 4.47 0.78
N LEU A 42 -1.94 3.14 0.85
CA LEU A 42 -1.33 2.38 -0.23
C LEU A 42 -2.21 2.51 -1.48
N TRP A 43 -1.65 2.99 -2.58
CA TRP A 43 -2.32 2.98 -3.88
C TRP A 43 -1.94 1.70 -4.64
N SER A 44 -2.89 0.77 -4.75
CA SER A 44 -2.72 -0.47 -5.50
C SER A 44 -4.06 -0.96 -6.05
N ALA A 45 -4.04 -1.96 -6.95
CA ALA A 45 -5.26 -2.57 -7.46
C ALA A 45 -6.16 -3.11 -6.33
N ASP A 46 -5.55 -3.69 -5.29
CA ASP A 46 -6.28 -4.24 -4.14
C ASP A 46 -7.01 -3.16 -3.32
N THR A 47 -6.35 -2.05 -3.02
CA THR A 47 -6.92 -0.99 -2.18
C THR A 47 -7.86 -0.07 -2.96
N GLN A 48 -7.70 0.01 -4.28
CA GLN A 48 -8.65 0.71 -5.17
C GLN A 48 -9.99 -0.03 -5.28
N ALA A 49 -10.00 -1.35 -5.09
CA ALA A 49 -11.21 -2.17 -5.15
C ALA A 49 -11.92 -2.33 -3.78
N THR A 50 -11.48 -1.59 -2.75
CA THR A 50 -12.05 -1.60 -1.39
C THR A 50 -13.15 -0.58 -1.24
#